data_AF-A0AAW1PEX6-F1
#
_entry.id   AF-A0AAW1PEX6-F1
#
_cell.length_a   1.000
_cell.length_b   1.000
_cell.length_c   1.000
_cell.angle_alpha   90.00
_cell.angle_beta   90.00
_cell.angle_gamma   90.00
#
_symmetry.space_group_name_H-M   'P 1'
#
loop_
_entity.id
_entity.type
_entity.pdbx_description
1 polymer ?
#
loop_
_entity_poly.entity_id
_entity_poly.type
_entity_poly.pdbx_seq_one_letter_code
_entity_poly.pdbx_strand_id
1 'polypeptide(L)'
;MCGPAGTMFCLFISIFGVFFMGAMAILIGNDYQYVGEWYDATTGEPYSEQKANALHNLWMVTGVWGGFAVVSLIGTCYHTFKKRV
;
A
#
# COMPACT_ATOMS: atom_id res chain seq x y z
N MET A 1 -19.66 -10.05 -8.66
CA MET A 1 -19.33 -10.36 -7.24
C MET A 1 -18.12 -11.27 -7.23
N CYS A 2 -17.01 -10.82 -6.63
CA CYS A 2 -15.82 -11.65 -6.45
C CYS A 2 -16.19 -12.82 -5.53
N GLY A 3 -15.92 -14.07 -5.93
CA GLY A 3 -16.23 -15.24 -5.09
C GLY A 3 -15.36 -15.31 -3.81
N PRO A 4 -15.54 -16.36 -2.98
CA PRO A 4 -14.75 -16.55 -1.74
C PRO A 4 -13.23 -16.58 -1.98
N ALA A 5 -12.79 -17.19 -3.08
CA ALA A 5 -11.38 -17.22 -3.45
C ALA A 5 -10.86 -15.84 -3.91
N GLY A 6 -11.69 -15.08 -4.64
CA GLY A 6 -11.32 -13.74 -5.12
C GLY A 6 -11.22 -12.72 -3.99
N THR A 7 -12.11 -12.77 -3.01
CA THR A 7 -12.08 -11.89 -1.83
C THR A 7 -10.88 -12.18 -0.92
N MET A 8 -10.52 -13.46 -0.73
CA MET A 8 -9.30 -13.85 0.00
C MET A 8 -8.02 -13.40 -0.71
N PHE A 9 -7.93 -13.56 -2.03
CA PHE A 9 -6.77 -13.10 -2.79
C PHE A 9 -6.63 -11.58 -2.74
N CYS A 10 -7.73 -10.84 -2.96
CA CYS A 10 -7.75 -9.38 -2.85
C CYS A 10 -7.37 -8.92 -1.44
N LEU A 11 -7.80 -9.62 -0.38
CA LEU A 11 -7.40 -9.30 0.98
C LEU A 11 -5.89 -9.46 1.17
N PHE A 12 -5.32 -10.58 0.73
CA PHE A 12 -3.89 -10.84 0.88
C PHE A 12 -3.02 -9.82 0.14
N ILE A 13 -3.33 -9.55 -1.14
CA ILE A 13 -2.56 -8.59 -1.93
C ILE A 13 -2.72 -7.16 -1.40
N SER A 14 -3.89 -6.83 -0.84
CA SER A 14 -4.12 -5.53 -0.21
C SER A 14 -3.32 -5.38 1.09
N ILE A 15 -3.28 -6.40 1.94
CA ILE A 15 -2.46 -6.39 3.16
C ILE A 15 -0.97 -6.26 2.80
N PHE A 16 -0.50 -7.02 1.81
CA PHE A 16 0.87 -6.91 1.32
C PHE A 16 1.16 -5.51 0.77
N GLY A 17 0.26 -4.95 -0.03
CA GLY A 17 0.38 -3.60 -0.58
C GLY A 17 0.46 -2.53 0.50
N VAL A 18 -0.39 -2.60 1.54
CA VAL A 18 -0.32 -1.70 2.71
C VAL A 18 1.03 -1.82 3.42
N PHE A 19 1.45 -3.05 3.72
CA PHE A 19 2.68 -3.29 4.46
C PHE A 19 3.92 -2.82 3.67
N PHE A 20 4.00 -3.17 2.39
CA PHE A 20 5.13 -2.83 1.53
C PHE A 20 5.22 -1.33 1.28
N MET A 21 4.12 -0.68 0.88
CA MET A 21 4.11 0.76 0.59
C MET A 21 4.28 1.59 1.86
N GLY A 22 3.71 1.15 2.99
CA GLY A 22 3.91 1.78 4.29
C GLY A 22 5.35 1.66 4.78
N ALA A 23 5.97 0.48 4.65
CA ALA A 23 7.38 0.29 5.00
C ALA A 23 8.30 1.16 4.14
N MET A 24 8.03 1.26 2.83
CA MET A 24 8.76 2.16 1.93
C MET A 24 8.61 3.62 2.33
N ALA A 25 7.39 4.07 2.68
CA ALA A 25 7.17 5.43 3.16
C ALA A 25 7.99 5.73 4.42
N ILE A 26 8.05 4.79 5.38
CA ILE A 26 8.83 4.96 6.61
C ILE A 26 10.33 5.04 6.32
N LEU A 27 10.84 4.15 5.44
CA LEU A 27 12.26 4.12 5.09
C LEU A 27 12.70 5.39 4.36
N ILE A 28 11.89 5.89 3.42
CA ILE A 28 12.16 7.17 2.75
C ILE A 28 12.07 8.33 3.73
N GLY A 29 11.07 8.32 4.63
CA GLY A 29 10.91 9.34 5.67
C GLY A 29 12.15 9.50 6.53
N ASN A 30 12.77 8.37 6.91
CA ASN A 30 13.95 8.30 7.76
C ASN A 30 15.30 8.46 7.04
N ASP A 31 15.31 8.90 5.77
CA ASP A 31 16.54 9.07 4.97
C ASP A 31 17.39 7.78 4.89
N TYR A 32 16.72 6.64 4.75
CA TYR A 32 17.42 5.36 4.64
C TYR A 32 18.25 5.31 3.35
N GLN A 33 19.55 5.07 3.52
CA GLN A 33 20.59 5.30 2.49
C GLN A 33 20.33 4.55 1.18
N TYR A 34 19.82 3.32 1.26
CA TYR A 34 19.56 2.46 0.09
C TYR A 34 18.25 2.77 -0.65
N VAL A 35 17.43 3.69 -0.14
CA VAL A 35 16.17 4.12 -0.78
C VAL A 35 16.27 5.55 -1.32
N GLY A 36 17.33 6.28 -0.98
CA GLY A 36 17.63 7.61 -1.52
C GLY A 36 18.29 7.59 -2.91
N GLU A 37 18.80 6.44 -3.35
CA GLU A 37 19.52 6.29 -4.63
C GLU A 37 18.63 6.46 -5.87
N TRP A 38 17.31 6.47 -5.69
CA TRP A 38 16.32 6.58 -6.78
C TRP A 38 15.97 8.04 -7.15
N TYR A 39 16.49 9.02 -6.41
CA TYR A 39 16.20 10.43 -6.66
C TYR A 39 17.22 11.01 -7.65
N ASP A 40 16.71 11.48 -8.77
CA ASP A 40 17.52 11.87 -9.91
C ASP A 40 18.00 13.32 -9.76
N ALA A 41 19.31 13.48 -9.51
CA ALA A 41 19.95 14.78 -9.40
C ALA A 41 19.92 15.60 -10.71
N THR A 42 19.55 14.96 -11.84
CA THR A 42 19.53 15.61 -13.15
C THR A 42 18.27 16.44 -13.44
N THR A 43 17.22 16.29 -12.63
CA THR A 43 15.92 16.97 -12.84
C THR A 43 15.91 18.43 -12.41
N GLY A 44 16.95 18.91 -11.71
CA GLY A 44 17.06 20.30 -11.26
C GLY A 44 16.16 20.68 -10.09
N GLU A 45 15.27 19.78 -9.64
CA GLU A 45 14.46 19.99 -8.44
C GLU A 45 15.24 19.62 -7.16
N PRO A 46 15.09 20.40 -6.07
CA PRO A 46 15.75 20.08 -4.81
C PRO A 46 15.28 18.72 -4.28
N TYR A 47 16.24 17.89 -3.84
CA TYR A 47 16.02 16.54 -3.30
C TYR A 47 14.88 16.45 -2.26
N SER A 48 14.70 17.51 -1.47
CA SER A 48 13.62 17.62 -0.48
C SER A 48 12.22 17.60 -1.08
N GLU A 49 12.00 18.21 -2.25
CA GLU A 49 10.68 18.24 -2.91
C GLU A 49 10.36 16.90 -3.55
N GLN A 50 11.33 16.26 -4.20
CA GLN A 50 11.14 14.91 -4.76
C GLN A 50 10.82 13.88 -3.67
N LYS A 51 11.53 13.96 -2.53
CA LYS A 51 11.27 13.13 -1.35
C LYS A 51 9.85 13.37 -0.82
N ALA A 52 9.43 14.63 -0.66
CA ALA A 52 8.12 14.97 -0.15
C ALA A 52 6.99 14.43 -1.06
N ASN A 53 7.14 14.57 -2.38
CA ASN A 53 6.18 14.05 -3.35
C ASN A 53 6.12 12.52 -3.33
N ALA A 54 7.26 11.84 -3.27
CA ALA A 54 7.32 10.38 -3.17
C ALA A 54 6.65 9.86 -1.88
N LEU A 55 6.93 10.49 -0.73
CA LEU A 55 6.30 10.17 0.55
C LEU A 55 4.78 10.31 0.50
N HIS A 56 4.32 11.44 -0.02
CA HIS A 56 2.89 11.71 -0.15
C HIS A 56 2.19 10.66 -1.03
N ASN A 57 2.79 10.31 -2.16
CA ASN A 57 2.26 9.28 -3.06
C ASN A 57 2.27 7.88 -2.42
N LEU A 58 3.33 7.52 -1.69
CA LEU A 58 3.40 6.24 -0.97
C LEU A 58 2.32 6.13 0.11
N TRP A 59 2.10 7.19 0.88
CA TRP A 59 1.04 7.23 1.89
C TRP A 59 -0.36 7.19 1.27
N MET A 60 -0.59 7.88 0.15
CA MET A 60 -1.85 7.76 -0.60
C MET A 60 -2.11 6.32 -1.03
N VAL A 61 -1.13 5.67 -1.66
CA VAL A 61 -1.29 4.30 -2.16
C VAL A 61 -1.48 3.32 -1.01
N THR A 62 -0.78 3.52 0.11
CA THR A 62 -1.00 2.76 1.35
C THR A 62 -2.44 2.89 1.84
N GLY A 63 -3.00 4.11 1.81
CA GLY A 63 -4.41 4.36 2.16
C GLY A 63 -5.39 3.65 1.22
N VAL A 64 -5.15 3.69 -0.09
CA VAL A 64 -5.98 3.02 -1.11
C VAL A 64 -6.00 1.51 -0.88
N TRP A 65 -4.83 0.88 -0.74
CA TRP A 65 -4.75 -0.55 -0.42
C TRP A 65 -5.37 -0.88 0.93
N GLY A 66 -5.27 0.01 1.92
CA GLY A 66 -5.95 -0.13 3.21
C GLY A 66 -7.46 -0.18 3.06
N GLY A 67 -8.03 0.69 2.22
CA GLY A 67 -9.45 0.66 1.88
C GLY A 67 -9.88 -0.66 1.22
N PHE A 68 -9.12 -1.13 0.24
CA PHE A 68 -9.37 -2.42 -0.41
C PHE A 68 -9.25 -3.61 0.55
N ALA A 69 -8.32 -3.57 1.49
CA ALA A 69 -8.18 -4.59 2.52
C ALA A 69 -9.44 -4.67 3.39
N VAL A 70 -9.97 -3.53 3.84
CA VAL A 70 -11.21 -3.48 4.66
C VAL A 70 -12.40 -4.06 3.90
N VAL A 71 -12.61 -3.62 2.65
CA VAL A 71 -13.73 -4.13 1.84
C VAL A 71 -13.59 -5.64 1.57
N SER A 72 -12.38 -6.10 1.27
CA SER A 72 -12.11 -7.52 1.04
C SER A 72 -12.28 -8.35 2.31
N LEU A 73 -11.92 -7.82 3.47
CA LEU A 73 -12.13 -8.45 4.78
C LEU A 73 -13.63 -8.65 5.04
N ILE A 74 -14.45 -7.61 4.85
CA ILE A 74 -15.91 -7.67 5.00
C ILE A 74 -16.50 -8.73 4.04
N GLY A 75 -16.08 -8.73 2.78
CA GLY A 75 -16.51 -9.73 1.79
C GLY A 75 -16.15 -11.16 2.20
N THR A 76 -14.94 -11.36 2.73
CA THR A 76 -14.46 -12.66 3.20
C THR A 76 -15.26 -13.15 4.42
N CYS A 77 -15.50 -12.26 5.39
CA CYS A 77 -16.32 -12.56 6.57
C CYS A 77 -17.76 -12.90 6.18
N TYR A 78 -18.35 -12.15 5.24
CA TYR A 78 -19.70 -12.40 4.73
C TYR A 78 -19.81 -13.77 4.05
N HIS A 79 -18.85 -14.13 3.19
CA HIS A 79 -18.83 -15.44 2.55
C HIS A 79 -18.61 -16.59 3.54
N THR A 80 -17.78 -16.38 4.56
CA THR A 80 -17.55 -17.36 5.64
C THR A 80 -18.81 -17.59 6.47
N PHE A 81 -19.52 -16.51 6.83
CA PHE A 81 -20.76 -16.58 7.58
C PHE A 81 -21.87 -17.25 6.77
N LYS A 82 -22.04 -16.87 5.50
CA LYS A 82 -23.02 -17.48 4.59
C LYS A 82 -22.74 -18.96 4.30
N LYS A 83 -21.48 -19.43 4.40
CA LYS A 83 -21.16 -20.86 4.32
C LYS A 83 -21.51 -21.65 5.58
N ARG A 84 -21.69 -20.99 6.73
CA ARG A 84 -21.98 -21.62 8.03
C ARG A 84 -23.47 -21.73 8.35
N VAL A 85 -24.30 -20.87 7.78
CA VAL A 85 -25.78 -20.87 7.88
C VAL A 85 -26.35 -21.68 6.73
#